data_AF-A0A521RX61-F1
#
_entry.id   AF-A0A521RX61-F1
#
_cell.length_a   1.000
_cell.length_b   1.000
_cell.length_c   1.000
_cell.angle_alpha   90.00
_cell.angle_beta   90.00
_cell.angle_gamma   90.00
#
_symmetry.space_group_name_H-M   'P 1'
#
loop_
_entity.id
_entity.type
_entity.pdbx_description
1 polymer ?
#
loop_
_entity_poly.entity_id
_entity_poly.type
_entity_poly.pdbx_seq_one_letter_code
_entity_poly.pdbx_strand_id
1 'polypeptide(L)'
;MTNDTFEARLAAALRSDADRAVSPVDAAAIAVRAIRQPARHGRLPRLSPAVAAILVGAGLVAGSVLVAGTPRDQAPAPAPSEPVASATASAPAAATAAPGGSPVIDADGRLLGATTWAADVGPIPGLGFNGGRLHLVSGYGGATTSIRDESGAVKLASDVVSVSPGGDLRLDLATDGWGCRAGDPALYHATAAEGGLHVTLAVVYDGCPTRATALARTWVRTLMLRSDGGTGVVDAFAPDLLVTVPRGPLSTLQTVDEAQLGGNAESLVRYHVAIYRNPHGVASPCLPRGGAPVPLDPGGAAFEAYLDGLPGITVARSTSLAVDGWPARHVELASAGPGGCDPDGDTFLWRVGTEPTDHVIPAARDGHNSIVLVDLPDATLLIVVTPGEGPGQDEGALLAGIRVLDALPPPGVVP
;
A
#
# COMPACT_ATOMS: atom_id res chain seq x y z
N MET A 1 23.60 37.82 -1.00
CA MET A 1 23.63 36.65 -1.90
C MET A 1 22.73 37.00 -3.07
N THR A 2 23.23 36.97 -4.30
CA THR A 2 22.42 37.32 -5.49
C THR A 2 21.51 36.15 -5.85
N ASN A 3 20.39 36.41 -6.52
CA ASN A 3 19.42 35.38 -6.90
C ASN A 3 20.11 34.23 -7.68
N ASP A 4 21.07 34.57 -8.53
CA ASP A 4 21.83 33.61 -9.35
C ASP A 4 22.71 32.66 -8.52
N THR A 5 23.21 33.09 -7.35
CA THR A 5 24.00 32.21 -6.47
C THR A 5 23.12 31.24 -5.68
N PHE A 6 21.86 31.59 -5.43
CA PHE A 6 20.89 30.68 -4.84
C PHE A 6 20.43 29.62 -5.84
N GLU A 7 20.01 30.05 -7.04
CA GLU A 7 19.57 29.15 -8.11
C GLU A 7 20.65 28.14 -8.53
N ALA A 8 21.90 28.58 -8.66
CA ALA A 8 23.01 27.68 -8.99
C ALA A 8 23.27 26.62 -7.90
N ARG A 9 23.07 26.97 -6.62
CA ARG A 9 23.23 26.03 -5.50
C ARG A 9 22.05 25.06 -5.42
N LEU A 10 20.84 25.54 -5.66
CA LEU A 10 19.64 24.71 -5.70
C LEU A 10 19.72 23.69 -6.85
N ALA A 11 20.09 24.12 -8.05
CA ALA A 11 20.28 23.22 -9.20
C ALA A 11 21.39 22.18 -8.96
N ALA A 12 22.47 22.54 -8.27
CA ALA A 12 23.53 21.61 -7.91
C ALA A 12 23.09 20.59 -6.84
N ALA A 13 22.32 21.03 -5.84
CA ALA A 13 21.77 20.14 -4.81
C ALA A 13 20.78 19.14 -5.42
N LEU A 14 19.85 19.61 -6.27
CA LEU A 14 18.87 18.77 -6.94
C LEU A 14 19.51 17.75 -7.89
N ARG A 15 20.56 18.11 -8.63
CA ARG A 15 21.35 17.13 -9.41
C ARG A 15 22.03 16.10 -8.52
N SER A 16 22.65 16.53 -7.43
CA SER A 16 23.32 15.60 -6.52
C SER A 16 22.34 14.61 -5.87
N ASP A 17 21.12 15.03 -5.55
CA ASP A 17 20.10 14.15 -5.00
C ASP A 17 19.48 13.25 -6.08
N ALA A 18 19.29 13.73 -7.31
CA ALA A 18 18.88 12.92 -8.45
C ALA A 18 19.91 11.82 -8.77
N ASP A 19 21.20 12.14 -8.76
CA ASP A 19 22.29 11.17 -8.99
C ASP A 19 22.38 10.12 -7.87
N ARG A 20 22.07 10.51 -6.61
CA ARG A 20 21.95 9.58 -5.48
C ARG A 20 20.71 8.70 -5.56
N ALA A 21 19.59 9.22 -6.06
CA ALA A 21 18.34 8.48 -6.20
C ALA A 21 18.40 7.45 -7.35
N VAL A 22 19.18 7.72 -8.40
CA VAL A 22 19.36 6.83 -9.57
C VAL A 22 20.45 5.77 -9.35
N SER A 23 21.35 5.98 -8.39
CA SER A 23 22.31 4.93 -8.02
C SER A 23 21.62 3.90 -7.12
N PRO A 24 21.40 2.65 -7.57
CA PRO A 24 20.88 1.61 -6.70
C PRO A 24 21.84 1.48 -5.52
N VAL A 25 21.31 1.61 -4.30
CA VAL A 25 22.05 1.24 -3.09
C VAL A 25 22.29 -0.25 -3.20
N ASP A 26 23.47 -0.64 -3.68
CA ASP A 26 23.91 -2.02 -3.75
C ASP A 26 24.16 -2.49 -2.31
N ALA A 27 23.07 -2.91 -1.65
CA ALA A 27 23.07 -3.44 -0.30
C ALA A 27 24.03 -4.65 -0.18
N ALA A 28 24.25 -5.39 -1.28
CA ALA A 28 25.21 -6.48 -1.32
C ALA A 28 26.66 -5.95 -1.30
N ALA A 29 26.99 -4.88 -2.03
CA ALA A 29 28.31 -4.24 -1.95
C ALA A 29 28.57 -3.61 -0.57
N ILE A 30 27.56 -3.04 0.09
CA ILE A 30 27.68 -2.50 1.45
C ILE A 30 27.91 -3.65 2.45
N ALA A 31 27.15 -4.75 2.35
CA ALA A 31 27.33 -5.92 3.19
C ALA A 31 28.70 -6.59 2.99
N VAL A 32 29.16 -6.74 1.73
CA VAL A 32 30.49 -7.28 1.42
C VAL A 32 31.61 -6.37 1.93
N ARG A 33 31.43 -5.05 1.87
CA ARG A 33 32.38 -4.08 2.43
C ARG A 33 32.43 -4.12 3.94
N ALA A 34 31.29 -4.30 4.61
CA ALA A 34 31.21 -4.48 6.06
C ALA A 34 31.89 -5.78 6.52
N ILE A 35 31.70 -6.88 5.78
CA ILE A 35 32.34 -8.18 6.05
C ILE A 35 33.86 -8.13 5.80
N ARG A 36 34.31 -7.36 4.79
CA ARG A 36 35.74 -7.27 4.43
C ARG A 36 36.54 -6.26 5.24
N GLN A 37 35.92 -5.47 6.12
CA GLN A 37 36.70 -4.60 7.00
C GLN A 37 37.42 -5.44 8.07
N PRO A 38 38.77 -5.44 8.11
CA PRO A 38 39.49 -6.12 9.17
C PRO A 38 39.15 -5.45 10.50
N ALA A 39 38.67 -6.24 11.46
CA ALA A 39 38.32 -5.78 12.80
C ALA A 39 39.52 -5.03 13.41
N ARG A 40 39.47 -3.69 13.42
CA ARG A 40 40.42 -2.88 14.19
C ARG A 40 40.25 -3.28 15.64
N HIS A 41 41.26 -3.97 16.18
CA HIS A 41 41.35 -4.39 17.58
C HIS A 41 41.54 -3.17 18.49
N GLY A 42 40.49 -2.37 18.64
CA GLY A 42 40.31 -1.47 19.78
C GLY A 42 39.77 -2.29 20.95
N ARG A 43 40.41 -2.17 22.11
CA ARG A 43 40.02 -2.86 23.35
C ARG A 43 38.55 -2.56 23.68
N LEU A 44 37.65 -3.50 23.41
CA LEU A 44 36.27 -3.46 23.87
C LEU A 44 36.22 -3.81 25.37
N PRO A 45 35.39 -3.11 26.17
CA PRO A 45 35.18 -3.47 27.57
C PRO A 45 34.57 -4.87 27.67
N ARG A 46 34.97 -5.62 28.70
CA ARG A 46 34.46 -6.97 28.98
C ARG A 46 32.95 -6.94 29.21
N LEU A 47 32.18 -7.18 28.17
CA LEU A 47 30.74 -7.43 28.27
C LEU A 47 30.52 -8.83 28.86
N SER A 48 29.56 -8.92 29.77
CA SER A 48 29.19 -10.17 30.45
C SER A 48 28.65 -11.21 29.44
N PRO A 49 28.78 -12.52 29.71
CA PRO A 49 28.39 -13.58 28.78
C PRO A 49 26.89 -13.57 28.41
N ALA A 50 26.04 -12.87 29.16
CA ALA A 50 24.63 -12.67 28.85
C ALA A 50 24.40 -11.78 27.61
N VAL A 51 25.27 -10.81 27.32
CA VAL A 51 25.12 -9.89 26.19
C VAL A 51 25.57 -10.55 24.87
N ALA A 52 26.51 -11.49 24.93
CA ALA A 52 26.96 -12.25 23.76
C ALA A 52 25.88 -13.21 23.22
N ALA A 53 25.04 -13.76 24.10
CA ALA A 53 23.95 -14.65 23.69
C ALA A 53 22.83 -13.93 22.91
N ILE A 54 22.57 -12.66 23.24
CA ILE A 54 21.55 -11.85 22.55
C ILE A 54 22.00 -11.46 21.14
N LEU A 55 23.30 -11.18 20.94
CA LEU A 55 23.84 -10.82 19.62
C LEU A 55 23.93 -12.02 18.66
N VAL A 56 24.17 -13.24 19.18
CA VAL A 56 24.12 -14.46 18.36
C VAL A 56 22.66 -14.87 18.05
N GLY A 57 21.73 -14.62 18.96
CA GLY A 57 20.29 -14.84 18.72
C GLY A 57 19.71 -13.93 17.65
N ALA A 58 20.06 -12.64 17.63
CA ALA A 58 19.58 -11.69 16.64
C ALA A 58 20.13 -11.93 15.21
N GLY A 59 21.31 -12.53 15.09
CA GLY A 59 21.92 -12.85 13.79
C GLY A 59 21.34 -14.09 13.09
N LEU A 60 20.70 -15.00 13.83
CA LEU A 60 20.16 -16.26 13.28
C LEU A 60 18.71 -16.17 12.79
N VAL A 61 17.96 -15.14 13.20
CA VAL A 61 16.56 -14.95 12.74
C VAL A 61 16.49 -14.19 11.40
N ALA A 62 17.54 -13.44 11.02
CA ALA A 62 17.60 -12.73 9.73
C ALA A 62 18.16 -13.56 8.56
N GLY A 63 18.40 -14.87 8.75
CA GLY A 63 19.09 -15.71 7.77
C GLY A 63 18.49 -17.10 7.61
N SER A 64 17.25 -17.21 7.13
CA SER A 64 16.71 -18.49 6.67
C SER A 64 15.56 -18.36 5.65
N VAL A 65 15.87 -17.88 4.44
CA VAL A 65 15.22 -18.37 3.21
C VAL A 65 16.31 -18.54 2.14
N LEU A 66 17.00 -19.68 2.18
CA LEU A 66 17.74 -20.22 1.03
C LEU A 66 17.01 -21.49 0.59
N VAL A 67 16.03 -21.34 -0.28
CA VAL A 67 15.54 -22.48 -1.07
C VAL A 67 16.52 -22.68 -2.22
N ALA A 68 17.51 -23.54 -1.96
CA ALA A 68 18.38 -24.08 -2.99
C ALA A 68 17.62 -25.17 -3.78
N GLY A 69 17.01 -24.78 -4.89
CA GLY A 69 16.53 -25.71 -5.92
C GLY A 69 17.56 -25.80 -7.04
N THR A 70 18.37 -26.85 -7.03
CA THR A 70 19.23 -27.20 -8.18
C THR A 70 18.39 -27.96 -9.21
N PRO A 71 18.53 -27.67 -10.52
CA PRO A 71 17.88 -28.48 -11.54
C PRO A 71 18.59 -29.83 -11.61
N ARG A 72 17.83 -30.92 -11.42
CA ARG A 72 18.25 -32.26 -11.83
C ARG A 72 18.04 -32.38 -13.33
N ASP A 73 19.12 -32.67 -14.04
CA ASP A 73 19.10 -33.18 -15.42
C ASP A 73 18.17 -34.39 -15.49
N GLN A 74 17.05 -34.24 -16.20
CA GLN A 74 16.20 -35.35 -16.60
C GLN A 74 16.29 -35.47 -18.12
N ALA A 75 16.90 -36.57 -18.56
CA ALA A 75 17.01 -36.97 -19.96
C ALA A 75 15.62 -37.14 -20.60
N PRO A 76 15.49 -36.97 -21.93
CA PRO A 76 14.21 -36.79 -22.60
C PRO A 76 13.43 -38.11 -22.70
N ALA A 77 12.17 -38.08 -22.27
CA ALA A 77 11.18 -39.11 -22.58
C ALA A 77 10.31 -38.66 -23.78
N PRO A 78 9.91 -39.58 -24.67
CA PRO A 78 9.36 -39.25 -25.99
C PRO A 78 7.94 -38.69 -25.93
N ALA A 79 7.64 -37.84 -26.91
CA ALA A 79 6.37 -37.16 -27.13
C ALA A 79 5.20 -38.12 -27.37
N PRO A 80 3.99 -37.80 -26.87
CA PRO A 80 2.74 -38.14 -27.51
C PRO A 80 2.24 -36.97 -28.37
N SER A 81 1.69 -37.33 -29.52
CA SER A 81 1.15 -36.48 -30.56
C SER A 81 0.00 -35.57 -30.10
N GLU A 82 -0.16 -34.47 -30.86
CA GLU A 82 -1.18 -33.42 -30.80
C GLU A 82 -2.62 -33.92 -30.57
N PRO A 83 -3.50 -32.99 -30.13
CA PRO A 83 -4.44 -32.48 -31.13
C PRO A 83 -4.44 -30.95 -31.21
N VAL A 84 -4.40 -30.50 -32.47
CA VAL A 84 -4.63 -29.11 -32.90
C VAL A 84 -6.03 -28.67 -32.46
N ALA A 85 -6.08 -27.72 -31.52
CA ALA A 85 -7.26 -26.92 -31.26
C ALA A 85 -7.00 -25.50 -31.77
N SER A 86 -7.54 -25.18 -32.95
CA SER A 86 -7.64 -23.82 -33.44
C SER A 86 -8.58 -23.02 -32.55
N ALA A 87 -8.04 -22.31 -31.56
CA ALA A 87 -8.78 -21.27 -30.86
C ALA A 87 -8.65 -19.97 -31.66
N THR A 88 -9.63 -19.72 -32.54
CA THR A 88 -9.87 -18.40 -33.11
C THR A 88 -10.24 -17.47 -31.96
N ALA A 89 -9.29 -16.66 -31.50
CA ALA A 89 -9.57 -15.57 -30.57
C ALA A 89 -10.57 -14.63 -31.25
N SER A 90 -11.83 -14.69 -30.82
CA SER A 90 -12.82 -13.70 -31.22
C SER A 90 -12.41 -12.40 -30.55
N ALA A 91 -11.98 -11.43 -31.36
CA ALA A 91 -11.78 -10.05 -30.93
C ALA A 91 -13.08 -9.55 -30.28
N PRO A 92 -13.05 -8.94 -29.08
CA PRO A 92 -14.23 -8.27 -28.56
C PRO A 92 -14.56 -7.12 -29.52
N ALA A 93 -15.82 -7.04 -29.93
CA ALA A 93 -16.33 -5.92 -30.71
C ALA A 93 -16.00 -4.61 -29.98
N ALA A 94 -15.43 -3.65 -30.72
CA ALA A 94 -15.09 -2.33 -30.23
C ALA A 94 -16.32 -1.67 -29.59
N ALA A 95 -16.32 -1.57 -28.27
CA ALA A 95 -17.30 -0.78 -27.54
C ALA A 95 -17.12 0.68 -27.94
N THR A 96 -18.18 1.28 -28.47
CA THR A 96 -18.21 2.69 -28.84
C THR A 96 -18.05 3.52 -27.57
N ALA A 97 -16.94 4.26 -27.47
CA ALA A 97 -16.63 5.12 -26.33
C ALA A 97 -17.74 6.17 -26.11
N ALA A 98 -18.36 6.15 -24.92
CA ALA A 98 -19.27 7.19 -24.49
C ALA A 98 -18.49 8.46 -24.10
N PRO A 99 -18.89 9.66 -24.55
CA PRO A 99 -18.21 10.90 -24.20
C PRO A 99 -18.69 11.36 -22.82
N GLY A 100 -17.84 11.23 -21.79
CA GLY A 100 -18.18 11.75 -20.45
C GLY A 100 -17.25 11.40 -19.29
N GLY A 101 -16.28 10.49 -19.45
CA GLY A 101 -15.35 10.16 -18.36
C GLY A 101 -14.36 11.30 -18.07
N SER A 102 -14.21 11.70 -16.80
CA SER A 102 -13.01 12.44 -16.35
C SER A 102 -11.78 11.64 -16.78
N PRO A 103 -10.84 12.25 -17.50
CA PRO A 103 -9.88 11.43 -18.21
C PRO A 103 -8.88 10.92 -17.16
N VAL A 104 -8.78 9.59 -17.00
CA VAL A 104 -7.74 8.90 -16.22
C VAL A 104 -6.32 9.24 -16.72
N ILE A 105 -6.28 9.94 -17.84
CA ILE A 105 -5.15 10.47 -18.55
C ILE A 105 -5.32 12.01 -18.60
N ASP A 106 -4.36 12.83 -18.17
CA ASP A 106 -4.52 14.30 -18.34
C ASP A 106 -4.56 14.73 -19.82
N ALA A 107 -4.85 16.01 -20.06
CA ALA A 107 -4.76 16.63 -21.37
C ALA A 107 -3.38 16.49 -22.04
N ASP A 108 -2.31 16.30 -21.25
CA ASP A 108 -0.94 16.06 -21.72
C ASP A 108 -0.65 14.57 -21.99
N GLY A 109 -1.64 13.71 -21.77
CA GLY A 109 -1.49 12.31 -22.01
C GLY A 109 -0.63 11.62 -20.95
N ARG A 110 -0.94 11.76 -19.66
CA ARG A 110 -0.28 11.03 -18.58
C ARG A 110 -1.33 10.36 -17.73
N LEU A 111 -1.12 9.09 -17.34
CA LEU A 111 -1.91 8.50 -16.26
C LEU A 111 -1.89 9.47 -15.08
N LEU A 112 -3.05 10.04 -14.78
CA LEU A 112 -3.16 11.14 -13.83
C LEU A 112 -2.62 10.71 -12.47
N GLY A 113 -1.82 11.58 -11.88
CA GLY A 113 -1.42 11.49 -10.48
C GLY A 113 -0.50 10.31 -10.13
N ALA A 114 -0.14 10.28 -8.85
CA ALA A 114 0.46 9.11 -8.23
C ALA A 114 -0.70 8.19 -7.83
N THR A 115 -1.21 7.41 -8.78
CA THR A 115 -2.36 6.52 -8.58
C THR A 115 -1.94 5.08 -8.77
N THR A 116 -2.56 4.21 -7.97
CA THR A 116 -2.40 2.77 -8.07
C THR A 116 -3.72 2.14 -8.47
N TRP A 117 -3.65 1.07 -9.24
CA TRP A 117 -4.80 0.29 -9.66
C TRP A 117 -4.58 -1.18 -9.34
N ALA A 118 -5.62 -1.91 -8.98
CA ALA A 118 -5.60 -3.30 -8.60
C ALA A 118 -6.45 -4.14 -9.56
N ALA A 119 -6.07 -5.39 -9.78
CA ALA A 119 -6.89 -6.38 -10.47
C ALA A 119 -6.63 -7.76 -9.87
N ASP A 120 -7.69 -8.55 -9.70
CA ASP A 120 -7.58 -9.96 -9.33
C ASP A 120 -7.37 -10.78 -10.59
N VAL A 121 -6.30 -11.58 -10.62
CA VAL A 121 -5.85 -12.26 -11.83
C VAL A 121 -5.47 -13.71 -11.53
N GLY A 122 -5.74 -14.60 -12.48
CA GLY A 122 -5.25 -15.97 -12.44
C GLY A 122 -3.72 -16.05 -12.62
N PRO A 123 -3.14 -17.26 -12.59
CA PRO A 123 -1.71 -17.45 -12.81
C PRO A 123 -1.23 -16.84 -14.14
N ILE A 124 -0.09 -16.17 -14.11
CA ILE A 124 0.63 -15.67 -15.28
C ILE A 124 2.04 -16.29 -15.25
N PRO A 125 2.22 -17.50 -15.80
CA PRO A 125 3.49 -18.22 -15.73
C PRO A 125 4.68 -17.43 -16.30
N GLY A 126 4.44 -16.64 -17.36
CA GLY A 126 5.46 -15.77 -17.95
C GLY A 126 6.04 -14.75 -16.97
N LEU A 127 5.30 -14.35 -15.93
CA LEU A 127 5.73 -13.46 -14.86
C LEU A 127 6.18 -14.17 -13.58
N GLY A 128 6.16 -15.51 -13.58
CA GLY A 128 6.28 -16.28 -12.33
C GLY A 128 5.22 -15.89 -11.28
N PHE A 129 4.05 -15.44 -11.74
CA PHE A 129 2.94 -15.03 -10.87
C PHE A 129 1.92 -16.17 -10.78
N ASN A 130 1.60 -16.59 -9.56
CA ASN A 130 0.77 -17.78 -9.32
C ASN A 130 -0.73 -17.48 -9.19
N GLY A 131 -1.15 -16.23 -9.39
CA GLY A 131 -2.53 -15.78 -9.16
C GLY A 131 -2.64 -14.92 -7.90
N GLY A 132 -3.76 -14.22 -7.77
CA GLY A 132 -4.03 -13.25 -6.71
C GLY A 132 -4.16 -11.83 -7.26
N ARG A 133 -3.84 -10.83 -6.46
CA ARG A 133 -3.92 -9.42 -6.83
C ARG A 133 -2.63 -8.91 -7.47
N LEU A 134 -2.79 -8.19 -8.56
CA LEU A 134 -1.73 -7.36 -9.16
C LEU A 134 -2.05 -5.90 -8.97
N HIS A 135 -0.99 -5.10 -8.83
CA HIS A 135 -1.06 -3.65 -8.76
C HIS A 135 -0.36 -3.01 -9.95
N LEU A 136 -1.08 -2.19 -10.71
CA LEU A 136 -0.52 -1.23 -11.67
C LEU A 136 -0.26 0.09 -10.95
N VAL A 137 1.01 0.39 -10.71
CA VAL A 137 1.46 1.59 -10.00
C VAL A 137 1.98 2.61 -11.00
N SER A 138 1.40 3.82 -11.01
CA SER A 138 1.93 4.96 -11.75
C SER A 138 2.98 5.71 -10.92
N GLY A 139 4.13 6.02 -11.52
CA GLY A 139 5.19 6.82 -10.91
C GLY A 139 4.77 8.29 -10.73
N TYR A 140 5.54 9.06 -9.94
CA TYR A 140 5.29 10.50 -9.81
C TYR A 140 5.35 11.17 -11.19
N GLY A 141 4.33 11.98 -11.49
CA GLY A 141 4.19 12.64 -12.79
C GLY A 141 3.87 11.70 -13.95
N GLY A 142 3.47 10.45 -13.68
CA GLY A 142 2.99 9.51 -14.70
C GLY A 142 4.04 9.11 -15.74
N ALA A 143 5.34 9.32 -15.47
CA ALA A 143 6.42 9.03 -16.42
C ALA A 143 6.80 7.54 -16.46
N THR A 144 6.43 6.77 -15.44
CA THR A 144 6.72 5.34 -15.35
C THR A 144 5.50 4.59 -14.84
N THR A 145 5.41 3.32 -15.20
CA THR A 145 4.42 2.39 -14.66
C THR A 145 5.10 1.11 -14.24
N SER A 146 4.57 0.44 -13.22
CA SER A 146 5.06 -0.88 -12.81
C SER A 146 3.93 -1.80 -12.43
N ILE A 147 4.09 -3.09 -12.74
CA ILE A 147 3.25 -4.16 -12.22
C ILE A 147 3.91 -4.72 -10.98
N ARG A 148 3.16 -4.79 -9.88
CA ARG A 148 3.59 -5.39 -8.62
C ARG A 148 2.63 -6.50 -8.21
N ASP A 149 3.13 -7.46 -7.45
CA ASP A 149 2.29 -8.42 -6.74
C ASP A 149 1.90 -7.89 -5.34
N GLU A 150 1.08 -8.65 -4.62
CA GLU A 150 0.65 -8.38 -3.23
C GLU A 150 1.80 -8.14 -2.26
N SER A 151 2.98 -8.75 -2.50
CA SER A 151 4.17 -8.52 -1.66
C SER A 151 4.86 -7.17 -1.94
N GLY A 152 4.37 -6.43 -2.94
CA GLY A 152 4.97 -5.19 -3.44
C GLY A 152 6.16 -5.42 -4.38
N ALA A 153 6.48 -6.67 -4.73
CA ALA A 153 7.58 -7.00 -5.60
C ALA A 153 7.27 -6.59 -7.05
N VAL A 154 8.17 -5.81 -7.65
CA VAL A 154 8.04 -5.36 -9.04
C VAL A 154 8.24 -6.56 -9.97
N LYS A 155 7.22 -6.86 -10.78
CA LYS A 155 7.27 -7.89 -11.83
C LYS A 155 7.67 -7.31 -13.18
N LEU A 156 7.10 -6.15 -13.54
CA LEU A 156 7.42 -5.44 -14.77
C LEU A 156 7.50 -3.94 -14.48
N ALA A 157 8.34 -3.24 -15.22
CA ALA A 157 8.40 -1.79 -15.23
C ALA A 157 8.43 -1.29 -16.68
N SER A 158 7.75 -0.20 -16.96
CA SER A 158 7.73 0.44 -18.28
C SER A 158 7.80 1.95 -18.13
N ASP A 159 8.52 2.58 -19.05
CA ASP A 159 8.52 4.03 -19.22
C ASP A 159 7.26 4.40 -20.02
N VAL A 160 6.61 5.49 -19.62
CA VAL A 160 5.48 6.05 -20.35
C VAL A 160 6.03 7.00 -21.40
N VAL A 161 5.96 6.59 -22.66
CA VAL A 161 6.54 7.33 -23.80
C VAL A 161 5.63 8.48 -24.20
N SER A 162 4.33 8.21 -24.28
CA SER A 162 3.29 9.21 -24.55
C SER A 162 1.93 8.63 -24.22
N VAL A 163 0.93 9.48 -24.02
CA VAL A 163 -0.45 9.09 -24.18
C VAL A 163 -1.11 10.05 -25.16
N SER A 164 -1.97 9.52 -26.04
CA SER A 164 -2.70 10.36 -26.97
C SER A 164 -3.97 10.91 -26.33
N PRO A 165 -4.49 12.07 -26.78
CA PRO A 165 -5.80 12.56 -26.37
C PRO A 165 -6.96 11.60 -26.68
N GLY A 166 -6.72 10.61 -27.56
CA GLY A 166 -7.67 9.53 -27.86
C GLY A 166 -7.66 8.38 -26.85
N GLY A 167 -6.88 8.47 -25.77
CA GLY A 167 -6.79 7.43 -24.74
C GLY A 167 -5.70 6.39 -25.00
N ASP A 168 -4.88 6.54 -26.05
CA ASP A 168 -3.86 5.53 -26.34
C ASP A 168 -2.60 5.73 -25.49
N LEU A 169 -2.27 4.77 -24.62
CA LEU A 169 -1.10 4.71 -23.77
C LEU A 169 0.06 3.99 -24.47
N ARG A 170 1.17 4.70 -24.69
CA ARG A 170 2.42 4.15 -25.23
C ARG A 170 3.43 3.89 -24.12
N LEU A 171 3.95 2.68 -24.10
CA LEU A 171 4.90 2.20 -23.10
C LEU A 171 6.12 1.58 -23.78
N ASP A 172 7.31 1.82 -23.24
CA ASP A 172 8.51 1.05 -23.56
C ASP A 172 8.92 0.26 -22.33
N LEU A 173 9.30 -1.01 -22.51
CA LEU A 173 9.73 -1.83 -21.36
C LEU A 173 11.05 -1.28 -20.81
N ALA A 174 11.12 -1.02 -19.50
CA ALA A 174 12.30 -0.38 -18.92
C ALA A 174 13.49 -1.34 -18.77
N THR A 175 13.23 -2.64 -18.54
CA THR A 175 14.25 -3.64 -18.20
C THR A 175 13.96 -4.99 -18.84
N ASP A 176 15.01 -5.74 -19.17
CA ASP A 176 14.89 -7.15 -19.55
C ASP A 176 14.28 -7.99 -18.43
N GLY A 177 13.52 -9.02 -18.78
CA GLY A 177 12.97 -9.98 -17.82
C GLY A 177 11.72 -10.68 -18.31
N TRP A 178 11.40 -11.84 -17.72
CA TRP A 178 10.11 -12.51 -17.95
C TRP A 178 9.78 -12.81 -19.43
N GLY A 179 10.83 -13.08 -20.22
CA GLY A 179 10.72 -13.34 -21.66
C GLY A 179 10.64 -12.09 -22.54
N CYS A 180 10.83 -10.90 -21.98
CA CYS A 180 10.75 -9.62 -22.67
C CYS A 180 12.07 -8.85 -22.63
N ARG A 181 12.24 -7.94 -23.58
CA ARG A 181 13.46 -7.13 -23.77
C ARG A 181 13.19 -5.66 -23.47
N ALA A 182 14.18 -5.01 -22.85
CA ALA A 182 14.17 -3.57 -22.64
C ALA A 182 13.98 -2.85 -23.99
N GLY A 183 13.14 -1.82 -24.00
CA GLY A 183 12.72 -1.10 -25.19
C GLY A 183 11.62 -1.79 -26.02
N ASP A 184 11.11 -2.96 -25.62
CA ASP A 184 9.95 -3.56 -26.29
C ASP A 184 8.77 -2.57 -26.24
N PRO A 185 8.26 -2.09 -27.39
CA PRO A 185 7.22 -1.07 -27.40
C PRO A 185 5.83 -1.70 -27.21
N ALA A 186 4.94 -0.94 -26.59
CA ALA A 186 3.53 -1.27 -26.50
C ALA A 186 2.64 -0.05 -26.69
N LEU A 187 1.43 -0.35 -27.14
CA LEU A 187 0.34 0.57 -27.35
C LEU A 187 -0.93 -0.07 -26.79
N TYR A 188 -1.55 0.61 -25.83
CA TYR A 188 -2.81 0.23 -25.23
C TYR A 188 -3.84 1.31 -25.47
N HIS A 189 -5.07 0.93 -25.79
CA HIS A 189 -6.19 1.85 -25.72
C HIS A 189 -6.75 1.83 -24.29
N ALA A 190 -6.67 2.96 -23.59
CA ALA A 190 -7.14 3.11 -22.22
C ALA A 190 -8.52 3.77 -22.19
N THR A 191 -9.46 3.12 -21.51
CA THR A 191 -10.82 3.63 -21.32
C THR A 191 -11.14 3.71 -19.84
N ALA A 192 -11.60 4.86 -19.38
CA ALA A 192 -12.02 5.08 -18.01
C ALA A 192 -13.53 4.91 -17.88
N ALA A 193 -13.99 4.23 -16.84
CA ALA A 193 -15.40 4.24 -16.47
C ALA A 193 -15.80 5.59 -15.87
N GLU A 194 -17.09 5.89 -15.89
CA GLU A 194 -17.65 7.05 -15.18
C GLU A 194 -17.28 6.98 -13.69
N GLY A 195 -16.92 8.12 -13.09
CA GLY A 195 -16.43 8.19 -11.71
C GLY A 195 -14.96 7.82 -11.51
N GLY A 196 -14.28 7.26 -12.52
CA GLY A 196 -12.83 7.01 -12.48
C GLY A 196 -12.38 5.87 -11.56
N LEU A 197 -13.32 5.05 -11.07
CA LEU A 197 -13.00 3.87 -10.25
C LEU A 197 -12.41 2.73 -11.08
N HIS A 198 -12.73 2.65 -12.37
CA HIS A 198 -12.21 1.62 -13.26
C HIS A 198 -11.46 2.21 -14.45
N VAL A 199 -10.38 1.55 -14.85
CA VAL A 199 -9.71 1.76 -16.13
C VAL A 199 -9.54 0.43 -16.85
N THR A 200 -9.88 0.38 -18.12
CA THR A 200 -9.65 -0.79 -18.97
C THR A 200 -8.57 -0.48 -19.98
N LEU A 201 -7.52 -1.30 -19.98
CA LEU A 201 -6.45 -1.25 -20.96
C LEU A 201 -6.70 -2.36 -21.99
N ALA A 202 -6.98 -2.00 -23.23
CA ALA A 202 -7.08 -2.93 -24.34
C ALA A 202 -5.77 -2.90 -25.14
N VAL A 203 -5.14 -4.05 -25.36
CA VAL A 203 -3.92 -4.12 -26.16
C VAL A 203 -4.24 -3.78 -27.62
N VAL A 204 -3.51 -2.81 -28.19
CA VAL A 204 -3.47 -2.56 -29.64
C VAL A 204 -2.29 -3.31 -30.24
N TYR A 205 -1.12 -3.18 -29.62
CA TYR A 205 0.08 -3.97 -29.92
C TYR A 205 0.99 -4.00 -28.69
N ASP A 206 1.73 -5.09 -28.47
CA ASP A 206 2.77 -5.18 -27.46
C ASP A 206 3.87 -6.15 -27.92
N GLY A 207 5.12 -5.69 -27.96
CA GLY A 207 6.29 -6.52 -28.29
C GLY A 207 6.64 -7.58 -27.23
N CYS A 208 6.06 -7.46 -26.03
CA CYS A 208 6.25 -8.34 -24.88
C CYS A 208 4.92 -9.04 -24.53
N PRO A 209 4.70 -10.30 -24.97
CA PRO A 209 3.44 -11.03 -24.72
C PRO A 209 3.11 -11.19 -23.24
N THR A 210 4.13 -11.33 -22.40
CA THR A 210 3.98 -11.43 -20.94
C THR A 210 3.40 -10.13 -20.36
N ARG A 211 3.89 -8.97 -20.79
CA ARG A 211 3.35 -7.65 -20.39
C ARG A 211 1.94 -7.45 -20.92
N ALA A 212 1.67 -7.83 -22.18
CA ALA A 212 0.33 -7.79 -22.75
C ALA A 212 -0.67 -8.56 -21.89
N THR A 213 -0.30 -9.78 -21.50
CA THR A 213 -1.12 -10.63 -20.62
C THR A 213 -1.34 -9.95 -19.26
N ALA A 214 -0.33 -9.28 -18.71
CA ALA A 214 -0.42 -8.60 -17.43
C ALA A 214 -1.30 -7.35 -17.48
N LEU A 215 -1.12 -6.48 -18.48
CA LEU A 215 -1.73 -5.16 -18.57
C LEU A 215 -3.12 -5.13 -19.20
N ALA A 216 -3.39 -5.99 -20.20
CA ALA A 216 -4.60 -5.93 -21.01
C ALA A 216 -5.84 -6.43 -20.27
N ARG A 217 -6.35 -5.63 -19.34
CA ARG A 217 -7.49 -5.94 -18.47
C ARG A 217 -8.14 -4.67 -17.92
N THR A 218 -9.24 -4.87 -17.20
CA THR A 218 -9.84 -3.86 -16.34
C THR A 218 -9.16 -3.85 -14.97
N TRP A 219 -8.86 -2.66 -14.50
CA TRP A 219 -8.24 -2.36 -13.22
C TRP A 219 -9.17 -1.50 -12.38
N VAL A 220 -9.16 -1.68 -11.07
CA VAL A 220 -9.89 -0.90 -10.08
C VAL A 220 -8.94 0.03 -9.37
N ARG A 221 -9.31 1.30 -9.20
CA ARG A 221 -8.50 2.29 -8.49
C ARG A 221 -8.33 1.86 -7.03
N THR A 222 -7.09 1.79 -6.56
CA THR A 222 -6.76 1.60 -5.15
C THR A 222 -6.15 2.88 -4.58
N LEU A 223 -6.36 3.10 -3.30
CA LEU A 223 -5.76 4.19 -2.53
C LEU A 223 -4.44 3.77 -1.87
N MET A 224 -3.99 2.54 -2.08
CA MET A 224 -2.77 2.00 -1.51
C MET A 224 -1.55 2.22 -2.41
N LEU A 225 -0.35 2.12 -1.83
CA LEU A 225 0.98 2.40 -2.42
C LEU A 225 1.20 3.86 -2.83
N ARG A 226 0.30 4.41 -3.65
CA ARG A 226 0.29 5.79 -4.15
C ARG A 226 -1.15 6.20 -4.39
N SER A 227 -1.54 7.35 -3.83
CA SER A 227 -2.89 7.87 -3.95
C SER A 227 -2.90 9.39 -4.11
N ASP A 228 -3.76 9.85 -5.00
CA ASP A 228 -4.19 11.24 -5.17
C ASP A 228 -5.60 11.47 -4.57
N GLY A 229 -6.04 10.58 -3.68
CA GLY A 229 -7.29 10.69 -2.93
C GLY A 229 -8.54 10.43 -3.78
N GLY A 230 -9.72 10.90 -3.36
CA GLY A 230 -10.99 10.57 -4.02
C GLY A 230 -11.50 9.16 -3.67
N THR A 231 -12.34 8.60 -4.55
CA THR A 231 -12.90 7.26 -4.36
C THR A 231 -11.95 6.18 -4.87
N GLY A 232 -11.73 5.14 -4.06
CA GLY A 232 -10.91 4.00 -4.43
C GLY A 232 -10.96 2.90 -3.35
N VAL A 233 -10.37 1.76 -3.67
CA VAL A 233 -10.32 0.60 -2.77
C VAL A 233 -9.08 0.70 -1.85
N VAL A 234 -9.27 0.42 -0.57
CA VAL A 234 -8.19 0.09 0.36
C VAL A 234 -8.07 -1.43 0.36
N ASP A 235 -6.98 -1.93 -0.20
CA ASP A 235 -6.73 -3.36 -0.46
C ASP A 235 -5.50 -3.90 0.27
N ALA A 236 -5.17 -3.33 1.43
CA ALA A 236 -4.07 -3.79 2.27
C ALA A 236 -4.33 -5.16 2.92
N PHE A 237 -5.60 -5.48 3.15
CA PHE A 237 -6.07 -6.68 3.83
C PHE A 237 -7.51 -7.01 3.41
N ALA A 238 -7.97 -8.21 3.76
CA ALA A 238 -9.37 -8.62 3.55
C ALA A 238 -10.25 -8.35 4.79
N PRO A 239 -11.53 -7.96 4.61
CA PRO A 239 -12.15 -7.60 3.34
C PRO A 239 -11.58 -6.27 2.80
N ASP A 240 -11.71 -6.09 1.48
CA ASP A 240 -11.38 -4.82 0.84
C ASP A 240 -12.38 -3.75 1.29
N LEU A 241 -11.97 -2.49 1.29
CA LEU A 241 -12.84 -1.37 1.63
C LEU A 241 -12.91 -0.37 0.48
N LEU A 242 -14.10 -0.15 -0.09
CA LEU A 242 -14.30 1.02 -0.94
C LEU A 242 -14.45 2.23 -0.03
N VAL A 243 -13.61 3.24 -0.20
CA VAL A 243 -13.68 4.47 0.60
C VAL A 243 -13.58 5.68 -0.30
N THR A 244 -14.12 6.80 0.17
CA THR A 244 -13.95 8.11 -0.48
C THR A 244 -13.23 9.03 0.48
N VAL A 245 -12.03 9.46 0.10
CA VAL A 245 -11.20 10.39 0.86
C VAL A 245 -11.04 11.71 0.07
N PRO A 246 -10.60 12.80 0.72
CA PRO A 246 -10.38 14.06 0.02
C PRO A 246 -9.35 13.90 -1.11
N ARG A 247 -9.54 14.63 -2.22
CA ARG A 247 -8.58 14.63 -3.33
C ARG A 247 -7.31 15.37 -2.94
N GLY A 248 -6.18 14.90 -3.43
CA GLY A 248 -4.85 15.44 -3.18
C GLY A 248 -3.81 14.34 -2.97
N PRO A 249 -2.51 14.65 -3.06
CA PRO A 249 -1.48 13.65 -2.81
C PRO A 249 -1.55 13.17 -1.36
N LEU A 250 -1.69 11.86 -1.20
CA LEU A 250 -1.70 11.18 0.08
C LEU A 250 -0.45 10.30 0.21
N SER A 251 0.19 10.35 1.38
CA SER A 251 1.07 9.28 1.82
C SER A 251 0.25 8.07 2.22
N THR A 252 0.78 6.89 1.90
CA THR A 252 0.14 5.63 2.23
C THR A 252 1.11 4.78 3.03
N LEU A 253 0.64 4.15 4.09
CA LEU A 253 1.36 3.08 4.79
C LEU A 253 0.47 1.84 4.80
N GLN A 254 1.06 0.67 4.58
CA GLN A 254 0.29 -0.57 4.61
C GLN A 254 1.09 -1.73 5.16
N THR A 255 0.38 -2.60 5.89
CA THR A 255 0.82 -3.92 6.30
C THR A 255 -0.33 -4.90 6.10
N VAL A 256 -0.16 -6.17 6.47
CA VAL A 256 -1.19 -7.21 6.33
C VAL A 256 -2.44 -6.98 7.19
N ASP A 257 -2.40 -6.06 8.14
CA ASP A 257 -3.50 -5.74 9.05
C ASP A 257 -3.65 -4.21 9.26
N GLU A 258 -2.95 -3.39 8.47
CA GLU A 258 -2.94 -1.93 8.61
C GLU A 258 -3.00 -1.24 7.25
N ALA A 259 -3.82 -0.21 7.16
CA ALA A 259 -3.82 0.74 6.06
C ALA A 259 -3.91 2.17 6.61
N GLN A 260 -2.96 3.02 6.26
CA GLN A 260 -3.03 4.44 6.56
C GLN A 260 -3.00 5.28 5.28
N LEU A 261 -3.80 6.32 5.26
CA LEU A 261 -3.88 7.34 4.23
C LEU A 261 -3.77 8.70 4.91
N GLY A 262 -2.76 9.49 4.59
CA GLY A 262 -2.57 10.80 5.21
C GLY A 262 -2.07 11.86 4.25
N GLY A 263 -2.26 13.13 4.58
CA GLY A 263 -1.50 14.20 3.94
C GLY A 263 0.00 13.94 4.10
N ASN A 264 0.76 13.97 3.01
CA ASN A 264 2.22 13.94 3.11
C ASN A 264 2.75 15.28 3.66
N ALA A 265 4.04 15.37 4.02
CA ALA A 265 4.64 16.60 4.55
C ALA A 265 4.55 17.83 3.62
N GLU A 266 4.30 17.58 2.32
CA GLU A 266 4.12 18.60 1.28
C GLU A 266 2.64 18.96 1.07
N SER A 267 1.73 18.17 1.63
CA SER A 267 0.29 18.33 1.48
C SER A 267 -0.23 19.27 2.55
N LEU A 268 -0.96 20.30 2.12
CA LEU A 268 -1.72 21.17 3.03
C LEU A 268 -2.94 20.45 3.63
N VAL A 269 -3.20 19.21 3.21
CA VAL A 269 -4.34 18.43 3.67
C VAL A 269 -4.02 17.85 5.06
N ARG A 270 -4.60 18.44 6.11
CA ARG A 270 -4.58 17.90 7.48
C ARG A 270 -5.60 16.77 7.64
N TYR A 271 -5.54 15.78 6.76
CA TYR A 271 -6.44 14.63 6.78
C TYR A 271 -5.60 13.38 6.99
N HIS A 272 -6.02 12.53 7.92
CA HIS A 272 -5.41 11.22 8.12
C HIS A 272 -6.48 10.21 8.47
N VAL A 273 -6.39 9.03 7.87
CA VAL A 273 -7.22 7.88 8.15
C VAL A 273 -6.30 6.71 8.37
N ALA A 274 -6.50 5.99 9.46
CA ALA A 274 -5.89 4.70 9.68
C ALA A 274 -6.97 3.65 9.92
N ILE A 275 -6.82 2.51 9.26
CA ILE A 275 -7.71 1.37 9.36
C ILE A 275 -6.87 0.18 9.78
N TYR A 276 -7.30 -0.46 10.85
CA TYR A 276 -6.60 -1.56 11.48
C TYR A 276 -7.52 -2.77 11.54
N ARG A 277 -7.02 -3.91 11.11
CA ARG A 277 -7.72 -5.18 11.21
C ARG A 277 -7.29 -5.89 12.49
N ASN A 278 -8.27 -6.39 13.25
CA ASN A 278 -8.08 -7.19 14.45
C ASN A 278 -7.07 -6.58 15.44
N PRO A 279 -7.34 -5.36 15.94
CA PRO A 279 -6.41 -4.69 16.84
C PRO A 279 -6.26 -5.51 18.14
N HIS A 280 -5.02 -5.66 18.59
CA HIS A 280 -4.66 -6.31 19.85
C HIS A 280 -4.47 -5.27 20.94
N GLY A 281 -4.86 -5.61 22.17
CA GLY A 281 -4.47 -4.84 23.34
C GLY A 281 -2.97 -4.96 23.62
N VAL A 282 -2.50 -4.25 24.64
CA VAL A 282 -1.13 -4.29 25.13
C VAL A 282 -1.12 -4.55 26.64
N ALA A 283 -0.20 -5.38 27.11
CA ALA A 283 -0.20 -5.82 28.51
C ALA A 283 0.31 -4.78 29.51
N SER A 284 1.02 -3.76 29.04
CA SER A 284 1.72 -2.78 29.87
C SER A 284 1.78 -1.42 29.15
N PRO A 285 0.65 -0.70 29.04
CA PRO A 285 0.50 0.51 28.23
C PRO A 285 1.49 1.64 28.58
N CYS A 286 2.03 1.63 29.81
CA CYS A 286 3.02 2.61 30.29
C CYS A 286 4.48 2.21 30.10
N LEU A 287 4.76 1.02 29.58
CA LEU A 287 6.12 0.63 29.21
C LEU A 287 6.42 1.05 27.77
N PRO A 288 7.69 1.26 27.41
CA PRO A 288 8.08 1.42 26.01
C PRO A 288 7.49 0.27 25.18
N ARG A 289 6.75 0.62 24.12
CA ARG A 289 6.06 -0.32 23.22
C ARG A 289 4.86 -1.08 23.80
N GLY A 290 4.32 -0.64 24.94
CA GLY A 290 3.11 -1.24 25.53
C GLY A 290 3.28 -2.66 26.09
N GLY A 291 4.46 -3.28 26.00
CA GLY A 291 4.68 -4.66 26.40
C GLY A 291 4.20 -5.70 25.36
N ALA A 292 3.80 -6.88 25.83
CA ALA A 292 3.34 -7.97 24.97
C ALA A 292 1.92 -7.68 24.41
N PRO A 293 1.61 -8.12 23.18
CA PRO A 293 0.26 -8.02 22.65
C PRO A 293 -0.70 -8.90 23.46
N VAL A 294 -1.90 -8.39 23.70
CA VAL A 294 -3.00 -9.08 24.38
C VAL A 294 -4.06 -9.39 23.33
N PRO A 295 -4.33 -10.66 23.01
CA PRO A 295 -5.44 -11.01 22.14
C PRO A 295 -6.75 -10.57 22.80
N LEU A 296 -7.62 -9.99 21.98
CA LEU A 296 -8.96 -9.57 22.37
C LEU A 296 -9.97 -10.46 21.67
N ASP A 297 -11.09 -10.74 22.33
CA ASP A 297 -12.18 -11.44 21.68
C ASP A 297 -12.67 -10.64 20.46
N PRO A 298 -13.13 -11.29 19.38
CA PRO A 298 -13.69 -10.59 18.23
C PRO A 298 -14.86 -9.68 18.64
N GLY A 299 -14.88 -8.49 18.05
CA GLY A 299 -15.93 -7.48 18.23
C GLY A 299 -15.45 -6.25 19.00
N GLY A 300 -16.00 -5.09 18.61
CA GLY A 300 -15.69 -3.80 19.17
C GLY A 300 -16.03 -3.67 20.66
N ALA A 301 -16.96 -4.47 21.19
CA ALA A 301 -17.27 -4.49 22.61
C ALA A 301 -16.08 -4.95 23.47
N ALA A 302 -15.34 -5.97 23.01
CA ALA A 302 -14.16 -6.46 23.73
C ALA A 302 -13.03 -5.44 23.69
N PHE A 303 -12.85 -4.77 22.55
CA PHE A 303 -11.87 -3.70 22.41
C PHE A 303 -12.22 -2.48 23.27
N GLU A 304 -13.48 -2.05 23.28
CA GLU A 304 -13.97 -0.96 24.12
C GLU A 304 -13.77 -1.27 25.62
N ALA A 305 -14.11 -2.48 26.05
CA ALA A 305 -13.89 -2.92 27.44
C ALA A 305 -12.40 -2.94 27.82
N TYR A 306 -11.53 -3.31 26.88
CA TYR A 306 -10.08 -3.22 27.07
C TYR A 306 -9.64 -1.76 27.22
N LEU A 307 -10.12 -0.82 26.40
CA LEU A 307 -9.79 0.61 26.51
C LEU A 307 -10.23 1.22 27.84
N ASP A 308 -11.42 0.87 28.32
CA ASP A 308 -11.94 1.34 29.61
C ASP A 308 -11.12 0.82 30.80
N GLY A 309 -10.41 -0.31 30.61
CA GLY A 309 -9.48 -0.87 31.58
C GLY A 309 -8.10 -0.20 31.60
N LEU A 310 -7.79 0.71 30.67
CA LEU A 310 -6.47 1.33 30.56
C LEU A 310 -6.28 2.47 31.57
N PRO A 311 -5.10 2.57 32.20
CA PRO A 311 -4.82 3.62 33.17
C PRO A 311 -4.83 4.99 32.49
N GLY A 312 -5.65 5.92 33.01
CA GLY A 312 -5.71 7.30 32.52
C GLY A 312 -6.55 7.52 31.26
N ILE A 313 -7.11 6.45 30.69
CA ILE A 313 -8.07 6.50 29.59
C ILE A 313 -9.45 6.19 30.15
N THR A 314 -10.46 6.90 29.64
CA THR A 314 -11.86 6.65 29.96
C THR A 314 -12.66 6.69 28.67
N VAL A 315 -13.60 5.76 28.52
CA VAL A 315 -14.59 5.84 27.43
C VAL A 315 -15.61 6.91 27.83
N ALA A 316 -15.47 8.10 27.26
CA ALA A 316 -16.35 9.22 27.57
C ALA A 316 -17.75 9.00 26.99
N ARG A 317 -17.80 8.43 25.78
CA ARG A 317 -19.04 8.11 25.08
C ARG A 317 -18.83 6.93 24.15
N SER A 318 -19.81 6.05 24.10
CA SER A 318 -19.91 5.00 23.09
C SER A 318 -21.29 5.05 22.45
N THR A 319 -21.33 5.19 21.13
CA THR A 319 -22.56 5.30 20.35
C THR A 319 -22.61 4.20 19.31
N SER A 320 -23.64 3.37 19.35
CA SER A 320 -23.89 2.38 18.29
C SER A 320 -24.27 3.08 16.99
N LEU A 321 -23.70 2.60 15.89
CA LEU A 321 -24.01 3.01 14.52
C LEU A 321 -23.90 1.80 13.58
N ALA A 322 -24.06 2.03 12.28
CA ALA A 322 -23.77 1.05 11.26
C ALA A 322 -22.85 1.63 10.18
N VAL A 323 -21.83 0.88 9.78
CA VAL A 323 -20.96 1.21 8.64
C VAL A 323 -21.25 0.18 7.56
N ASP A 324 -21.79 0.63 6.43
CA ASP A 324 -22.23 -0.26 5.35
C ASP A 324 -23.16 -1.41 5.82
N GLY A 325 -24.06 -1.10 6.76
CA GLY A 325 -24.97 -2.09 7.35
C GLY A 325 -24.34 -3.00 8.42
N TRP A 326 -23.02 -2.97 8.60
CA TRP A 326 -22.34 -3.72 9.65
C TRP A 326 -22.47 -3.01 11.00
N PRO A 327 -22.72 -3.75 12.10
CA PRO A 327 -22.74 -3.17 13.44
C PRO A 327 -21.42 -2.45 13.74
N ALA A 328 -21.52 -1.23 14.23
CA ALA A 328 -20.35 -0.44 14.58
C ALA A 328 -20.56 0.36 15.87
N ARG A 329 -19.46 0.80 16.48
CA ARG A 329 -19.43 1.68 17.64
C ARG A 329 -18.50 2.84 17.37
N HIS A 330 -19.00 4.05 17.55
CA HIS A 330 -18.17 5.24 17.65
C HIS A 330 -17.87 5.50 19.12
N VAL A 331 -16.59 5.43 19.46
CA VAL A 331 -16.07 5.52 20.83
C VAL A 331 -15.27 6.80 20.94
N GLU A 332 -15.74 7.73 21.78
CA GLU A 332 -15.03 8.95 22.14
C GLU A 332 -14.24 8.67 23.42
N LEU A 333 -12.93 8.88 23.36
CA LEU A 333 -12.01 8.66 24.47
C LEU A 333 -11.67 9.99 25.16
N ALA A 334 -11.69 10.00 26.49
CA ALA A 334 -11.14 11.08 27.30
C ALA A 334 -9.88 10.59 28.04
N SER A 335 -8.84 11.43 28.01
CA SER A 335 -7.60 11.20 28.77
C SER A 335 -7.58 12.11 30.00
N ALA A 336 -7.37 11.53 31.18
CA ALA A 336 -7.22 12.27 32.42
C ALA A 336 -5.79 12.83 32.54
N GLY A 337 -5.48 13.95 31.86
CA GLY A 337 -4.15 14.58 31.88
C GLY A 337 -3.10 13.78 31.10
N PRO A 338 -1.78 13.93 31.37
CA PRO A 338 -0.76 13.05 30.80
C PRO A 338 -1.14 11.63 31.24
N GLY A 339 -1.69 10.86 30.31
CA GLY A 339 -2.59 9.76 30.63
C GLY A 339 -1.91 8.70 31.45
N GLY A 340 -2.19 8.64 32.76
CA GLY A 340 -1.89 7.53 33.70
C GLY A 340 -0.41 7.14 33.91
N CYS A 341 0.32 6.99 32.81
CA CYS A 341 1.74 6.83 32.66
C CYS A 341 2.46 8.18 32.95
N ASP A 342 3.73 8.11 33.38
CA ASP A 342 4.62 9.23 33.77
C ASP A 342 4.34 10.53 32.96
N PRO A 343 4.40 11.76 33.51
CA PRO A 343 4.04 13.03 32.85
C PRO A 343 4.57 13.29 31.43
N ASP A 344 5.66 12.62 31.03
CA ASP A 344 6.30 12.75 29.72
C ASP A 344 6.14 11.49 28.82
N GLY A 345 5.40 10.48 29.27
CA GLY A 345 5.30 9.17 28.62
C GLY A 345 4.10 9.06 27.67
N ASP A 346 4.35 8.49 26.49
CA ASP A 346 3.30 8.04 25.58
C ASP A 346 2.52 6.87 26.20
N THR A 347 1.19 6.87 26.06
CA THR A 347 0.36 5.71 26.41
C THR A 347 0.12 4.88 25.15
N PHE A 348 0.65 3.66 25.15
CA PHE A 348 0.39 2.71 24.07
C PHE A 348 -0.96 2.05 24.30
N LEU A 349 -1.84 2.11 23.31
CA LEU A 349 -3.20 1.65 23.48
C LEU A 349 -3.42 0.30 22.80
N TRP A 350 -2.95 0.14 21.57
CA TRP A 350 -3.11 -1.11 20.83
C TRP A 350 -1.94 -1.36 19.89
N ARG A 351 -1.94 -2.57 19.35
CA ARG A 351 -1.02 -3.04 18.32
C ARG A 351 -1.79 -3.75 17.21
N VAL A 352 -1.12 -3.88 16.07
CA VAL A 352 -1.66 -4.52 14.88
C VAL A 352 -0.84 -5.77 14.60
N GLY A 353 -1.51 -6.92 14.59
CA GLY A 353 -0.85 -8.22 14.47
C GLY A 353 0.24 -8.44 15.53
N THR A 354 1.28 -9.19 15.16
CA THR A 354 2.43 -9.50 16.04
C THR A 354 3.59 -8.53 15.91
N GLU A 355 3.56 -7.64 14.92
CA GLU A 355 4.65 -6.71 14.65
C GLU A 355 4.66 -5.55 15.67
N PRO A 356 5.84 -4.97 15.99
CA PRO A 356 5.97 -3.87 16.95
C PRO A 356 5.62 -2.53 16.32
N THR A 357 4.51 -2.45 15.57
CA THR A 357 3.85 -1.19 15.24
C THR A 357 2.99 -0.81 16.44
N ASP A 358 3.53 0.10 17.23
CA ASP A 358 2.88 0.56 18.45
C ASP A 358 2.09 1.83 18.15
N HIS A 359 0.78 1.80 18.43
CA HIS A 359 -0.09 2.94 18.20
C HIS A 359 -0.31 3.70 19.50
N VAL A 360 0.12 4.96 19.46
CA VAL A 360 -0.13 5.96 20.49
C VAL A 360 -1.25 6.82 19.95
N ILE A 361 -2.29 7.03 20.74
CA ILE A 361 -3.13 8.21 20.52
C ILE A 361 -2.33 9.37 21.11
N PRO A 362 -1.89 10.36 20.31
CA PRO A 362 -1.21 11.53 20.84
C PRO A 362 -2.07 12.07 21.98
N ALA A 363 -1.53 12.08 23.19
CA ALA A 363 -2.26 12.50 24.38
C ALA A 363 -3.04 13.77 24.03
N ALA A 364 -4.36 13.69 24.16
CA ALA A 364 -5.37 14.58 23.60
C ALA A 364 -5.07 16.08 23.81
N ARG A 365 -4.09 16.64 23.09
CA ARG A 365 -3.71 18.05 23.23
C ARG A 365 -4.89 18.96 22.85
N ASP A 366 -5.78 18.44 22.00
CA ASP A 366 -6.97 19.12 21.50
C ASP A 366 -8.29 18.44 21.94
N GLY A 367 -8.24 17.49 22.89
CA GLY A 367 -9.42 17.09 23.68
C GLY A 367 -10.40 16.04 23.13
N HIS A 368 -10.24 15.56 21.89
CA HIS A 368 -11.13 14.52 21.35
C HIS A 368 -10.36 13.50 20.51
N ASN A 369 -10.35 12.25 20.95
CA ASN A 369 -9.93 11.12 20.13
C ASN A 369 -11.13 10.22 19.91
N SER A 370 -11.64 10.21 18.69
CA SER A 370 -12.66 9.28 18.25
C SER A 370 -12.02 8.08 17.58
N ILE A 371 -12.58 6.90 17.87
CA ILE A 371 -12.32 5.69 17.10
C ILE A 371 -13.66 5.07 16.69
N VAL A 372 -13.67 4.39 15.55
CA VAL A 372 -14.82 3.63 15.10
C VAL A 372 -14.46 2.15 15.00
N LEU A 373 -15.22 1.32 15.70
CA LEU A 373 -15.05 -0.13 15.71
C LEU A 373 -16.17 -0.74 14.87
N VAL A 374 -15.82 -1.49 13.83
CA VAL A 374 -16.78 -2.16 12.93
C VAL A 374 -16.68 -3.67 13.13
N ASP A 375 -17.80 -4.29 13.45
CA ASP A 375 -17.92 -5.72 13.72
C ASP A 375 -18.22 -6.47 12.42
N LEU A 376 -17.25 -7.25 11.94
CA LEU A 376 -17.37 -8.14 10.78
C LEU A 376 -17.47 -9.61 11.26
N PRO A 377 -17.87 -10.56 10.40
CA PRO A 377 -18.07 -11.95 10.82
C PRO A 377 -16.81 -12.60 11.40
N ASP A 378 -15.65 -12.32 10.77
CA ASP A 378 -14.36 -12.93 11.12
C ASP A 378 -13.30 -11.88 11.50
N ALA A 379 -13.71 -10.63 11.73
CA ALA A 379 -12.78 -9.55 12.03
C ALA A 379 -13.41 -8.39 12.80
N THR A 380 -12.55 -7.55 13.38
CA THR A 380 -12.93 -6.22 13.88
C THR A 380 -12.07 -5.19 13.21
N LEU A 381 -12.68 -4.20 12.58
CA LEU A 381 -11.95 -3.05 12.03
C LEU A 381 -11.95 -1.93 13.06
N LEU A 382 -10.78 -1.34 13.31
CA LEU A 382 -10.64 -0.09 14.04
C LEU A 382 -10.25 0.99 13.04
N ILE A 383 -11.08 2.03 12.96
CA ILE A 383 -10.91 3.17 12.07
C ILE A 383 -10.62 4.38 12.95
N VAL A 384 -9.51 5.06 12.68
CA VAL A 384 -9.13 6.33 13.29
C VAL A 384 -9.12 7.39 12.21
N VAL A 385 -9.80 8.50 12.45
CA VAL A 385 -9.86 9.63 11.51
C VAL A 385 -9.37 10.87 12.22
N THR A 386 -8.36 11.51 11.64
CA THR A 386 -8.01 12.90 11.95
C THR A 386 -8.66 13.77 10.87
N PRO A 387 -9.78 14.45 11.20
CA PRO A 387 -10.52 15.20 10.20
C PRO A 387 -9.72 16.41 9.71
N GLY A 388 -9.93 16.75 8.44
CA GLY A 388 -9.38 17.97 7.84
C GLY A 388 -10.35 19.15 7.97
N GLU A 389 -9.90 20.34 7.56
CA GLU A 389 -10.67 21.58 7.67
C GLU A 389 -11.65 21.81 6.49
N GLY A 390 -11.62 20.94 5.47
CA GLY A 390 -12.43 21.07 4.25
C GLY A 390 -13.77 20.30 4.27
N PRO A 391 -14.66 20.57 3.31
CA PRO A 391 -15.90 19.82 3.14
C PRO A 391 -15.62 18.34 2.81
N GLY A 392 -16.37 17.44 3.46
CA GLY A 392 -16.20 15.99 3.30
C GLY A 392 -14.87 15.46 3.87
N GLN A 393 -14.18 16.26 4.67
CA GLN A 393 -12.98 15.85 5.42
C GLN A 393 -13.32 15.53 6.88
N ASP A 394 -14.61 15.50 7.23
CA ASP A 394 -15.07 15.07 8.54
C ASP A 394 -15.25 13.54 8.60
N GLU A 395 -15.17 13.00 9.82
CA GLU A 395 -15.32 11.57 10.10
C GLU A 395 -16.64 11.01 9.56
N GLY A 396 -17.75 11.74 9.73
CA GLY A 396 -19.07 11.29 9.28
C GLY A 396 -19.15 11.09 7.77
N ALA A 397 -18.57 12.01 6.99
CA ALA A 397 -18.50 11.89 5.54
C ALA A 397 -17.67 10.67 5.10
N LEU A 398 -16.53 10.40 5.75
CA LEU A 398 -15.75 9.20 5.48
C LEU A 398 -16.58 7.95 5.75
N LEU A 399 -17.13 7.80 6.97
CA LEU A 399 -17.85 6.61 7.40
C LEU A 399 -19.06 6.30 6.49
N ALA A 400 -19.79 7.34 6.06
CA ALA A 400 -20.90 7.20 5.12
C ALA A 400 -20.45 6.69 3.74
N GLY A 401 -19.20 6.96 3.36
CA GLY A 401 -18.59 6.56 2.10
C GLY A 401 -17.87 5.21 2.14
N ILE A 402 -17.80 4.52 3.29
CA ILE A 402 -17.21 3.19 3.39
C ILE A 402 -18.19 2.13 2.86
N ARG A 403 -17.68 1.20 2.05
CA ARG A 403 -18.33 -0.08 1.73
C ARG A 403 -17.36 -1.23 1.97
N VAL A 404 -17.85 -2.30 2.57
CA VAL A 404 -17.10 -3.54 2.80
C VAL A 404 -17.28 -4.44 1.58
N LEU A 405 -16.17 -4.89 1.01
CA LEU A 405 -16.16 -5.63 -0.24
C LEU A 405 -15.57 -7.03 -0.05
N ASP A 406 -16.29 -8.04 -0.54
CA ASP A 406 -15.80 -9.42 -0.61
C ASP A 406 -14.82 -9.64 -1.78
N ALA A 407 -14.89 -8.77 -2.79
CA ALA A 407 -14.03 -8.78 -3.97
C ALA A 407 -13.98 -7.39 -4.60
N LEU A 408 -13.01 -7.16 -5.50
CA LEU A 408 -12.96 -5.91 -6.26
C LEU A 408 -14.28 -5.65 -6.99
N PRO A 409 -14.77 -4.39 -7.00
CA PRO A 409 -16.04 -4.05 -7.62
C PRO A 409 -15.98 -4.33 -9.13
N PRO A 410 -16.99 -5.00 -9.72
CA PRO A 410 -17.00 -5.23 -11.16
C PRO A 410 -17.22 -3.92 -11.92
N PRO A 411 -16.79 -3.84 -13.20
CA PRO A 411 -17.00 -2.64 -14.00
C PRO A 411 -18.50 -2.33 -14.16
N GLY A 412 -18.85 -1.04 -14.08
CA GLY A 412 -20.23 -0.55 -14.27
C GLY A 412 -21.06 -0.45 -12.98
N VAL A 413 -20.51 -0.85 -11.83
CA VAL A 413 -21.11 -0.54 -10.52
C VAL A 413 -20.68 0.87 -10.13
N VAL A 414 -21.61 1.82 -10.29
CA VAL A 414 -21.45 3.18 -9.76
C VAL A 414 -21.85 3.15 -8.28
N PRO A 415 -21.01 3.65 -7.36
CA PRO A 415 -21.29 3.66 -5.93
C PRO A 415 -22.45 4.58 -5.53
#